data_AF-A0A2E0BTR0-F1
#
_entry.id   AF-A0A2E0BTR0-F1
#
_cell.length_a   1.000
_cell.length_b   1.000
_cell.length_c   1.000
_cell.angle_alpha   90.00
_cell.angle_beta   90.00
_cell.angle_gamma   90.00
#
_symmetry.space_group_name_H-M   'P 1'
#
loop_
_entity.id
_entity.type
_entity.pdbx_description
1 polymer ?
#
loop_
_entity_poly.entity_id
_entity_poly.type
_entity_poly.pdbx_seq_one_letter_code
_entity_poly.pdbx_strand_id
1 'polypeptide(L)'
;MKNLSILAGSSLLAASAVIASPAQAGPYFNTELNSGFSGFDGLEYVGSVVDVHLGVEGVNGDASWYLQAGPAIVAPDGGDTDVELSGKFGGAVAVTDRFSLYGEVSGMSAEKLEYVNAGLKAGIKYAL
;
A
#
# COMPACT_ATOMS: atom_id res chain seq x y z
N MET A 1 4.85 9.89 24.21
CA MET A 1 4.52 8.84 23.22
C MET A 1 3.83 9.54 22.07
N LYS A 2 4.58 9.91 21.02
CA LYS A 2 4.01 10.56 19.83
C LYS A 2 3.28 9.46 19.04
N ASN A 3 2.03 9.73 18.73
CA ASN A 3 1.04 8.71 18.37
C ASN A 3 1.43 7.96 17.09
N LEU A 4 1.50 6.63 17.19
CA LEU A 4 1.70 5.69 16.07
C LEU A 4 0.66 5.91 14.94
N SER A 5 -0.50 6.50 15.29
CA SER A 5 -1.56 6.87 14.36
C SER A 5 -1.18 7.95 13.34
N ILE A 6 -0.15 8.78 13.60
CA ILE A 6 0.34 9.75 12.61
C ILE A 6 1.11 9.04 11.49
N LEU A 7 1.89 8.02 11.82
CA LEU A 7 2.66 7.25 10.85
C LEU A 7 1.73 6.43 9.94
N ALA A 8 0.71 5.76 10.51
CA ALA A 8 -0.28 5.01 9.73
C ALA A 8 -1.09 5.90 8.74
N GLY A 9 -1.30 7.18 9.06
CA GLY A 9 -2.01 8.13 8.18
C GLY A 9 -1.14 8.75 7.08
N SER A 10 0.18 8.80 7.26
CA SER A 10 1.13 9.44 6.33
C SER A 10 1.99 8.44 5.55
N SER A 11 2.06 7.18 5.99
CA SER A 11 2.60 6.05 5.22
C SER A 11 1.59 5.45 4.23
N LEU A 12 0.46 6.12 3.95
CA LEU A 12 -0.31 5.92 2.72
C LEU A 12 0.53 6.43 1.52
N LEU A 13 1.76 5.92 1.38
CA LEU A 13 2.52 6.12 0.17
C LEU A 13 1.77 5.45 -0.97
N ALA A 14 1.90 6.09 -2.13
CA ALA A 14 1.52 5.52 -3.39
C ALA A 14 2.07 4.09 -3.44
N ALA A 15 1.21 3.09 -3.26
CA ALA A 15 1.22 1.99 -4.20
C ALA A 15 1.59 2.57 -5.56
N SER A 16 2.85 2.36 -5.95
CA SER A 16 3.18 2.33 -7.35
C SER A 16 2.13 1.38 -7.90
N ALA A 17 1.23 1.89 -8.74
CA ALA A 17 0.42 1.00 -9.53
C ALA A 17 1.47 0.15 -10.25
N VAL A 18 1.69 -1.06 -9.74
CA VAL A 18 2.25 -2.14 -10.52
C VAL A 18 1.19 -2.26 -11.60
N ILE A 19 1.40 -1.48 -12.66
CA ILE A 19 0.81 -1.77 -13.95
C ILE A 19 1.60 -3.00 -14.34
N ALA A 20 1.26 -4.12 -13.69
CA ALA A 20 1.65 -5.42 -14.13
C ALA A 20 1.27 -5.39 -15.59
N SER A 21 2.28 -5.53 -16.42
CA SER A 21 2.04 -5.75 -17.84
C SER A 21 0.98 -6.85 -17.89
N PRO A 22 -0.11 -6.71 -18.66
CA PRO A 22 -1.30 -7.59 -18.58
C PRO A 22 -1.03 -9.09 -18.85
N ALA A 23 0.23 -9.50 -18.99
CA ALA A 23 0.72 -10.82 -19.32
C ALA A 23 1.25 -11.65 -18.13
N GLN A 24 1.16 -11.19 -16.88
CA GLN A 24 1.54 -12.01 -15.71
C GLN A 24 0.42 -12.10 -14.67
N ALA A 25 -0.65 -12.83 -15.01
CA ALA A 25 -1.51 -13.38 -13.95
C ALA A 25 -0.72 -14.50 -13.24
N GLY A 26 -0.60 -14.44 -11.91
CA GLY A 26 0.16 -15.44 -11.18
C GLY A 26 0.70 -14.98 -9.82
N PRO A 27 1.45 -15.87 -9.14
CA PRO A 27 2.11 -15.52 -7.90
C PRO A 27 3.27 -14.55 -8.15
N TYR A 28 3.48 -13.65 -7.20
CA TYR A 28 4.58 -12.70 -7.23
C TYR A 28 5.11 -12.40 -5.83
N PHE A 29 6.28 -11.77 -5.80
CA PHE A 29 6.89 -11.21 -4.62
C PHE A 29 6.97 -9.70 -4.80
N ASN A 30 6.60 -8.94 -3.77
CA ASN A 30 6.64 -7.49 -3.78
C ASN A 30 7.33 -6.97 -2.53
N THR A 31 8.24 -6.00 -2.71
CA THR A 31 8.83 -5.24 -1.61
C THR A 31 8.58 -3.77 -1.84
N GLU A 32 7.97 -3.10 -0.85
CA GLU A 32 7.55 -1.70 -0.98
C GLU A 32 8.00 -0.88 0.22
N LEU A 33 8.61 0.29 -0.02
CA LEU A 33 8.97 1.27 1.00
C LEU A 33 7.96 2.41 1.00
N ASN A 34 7.33 2.62 2.16
CA ASN A 34 6.31 3.63 2.40
C ASN A 34 6.81 4.63 3.47
N SER A 35 7.33 5.79 3.06
CA SER A 35 7.87 6.82 3.96
C SER A 35 6.92 7.98 4.20
N GLY A 36 6.46 8.18 5.42
CA GLY A 36 5.56 9.29 5.75
C GLY A 36 6.30 10.61 5.94
N PHE A 37 5.71 11.69 5.43
CA PHE A 37 6.11 13.06 5.72
C PHE A 37 4.86 13.87 6.09
N SER A 38 5.00 14.77 7.06
CA SER A 38 3.91 15.63 7.53
C SER A 38 4.41 17.05 7.82
N GLY A 39 3.50 17.95 8.17
CA GLY A 39 3.83 19.35 8.45
C GLY A 39 3.56 20.28 7.27
N PHE A 40 3.02 21.47 7.58
CA PHE A 40 2.76 22.53 6.60
C PHE A 40 3.90 23.56 6.53
N ASP A 41 4.75 23.63 7.58
CA ASP A 41 5.85 24.58 7.71
C ASP A 41 7.17 23.83 7.89
N GLY A 42 7.58 23.14 6.82
CA GLY A 42 8.67 22.18 6.81
C GLY A 42 8.17 20.74 6.61
N LEU A 43 8.81 20.01 5.71
CA LEU A 43 8.53 18.58 5.49
C LEU A 43 9.20 17.78 6.61
N GLU A 44 8.43 17.36 7.60
CA GLU A 44 8.89 16.54 8.71
C GLU A 44 8.72 15.06 8.37
N TYR A 45 9.83 14.32 8.38
CA TYR A 45 9.80 12.87 8.27
C TYR A 45 9.15 12.27 9.51
N VAL A 46 8.24 11.30 9.34
CA VAL A 46 7.53 10.67 10.45
C VAL A 46 7.92 9.20 10.66
N GLY A 47 8.57 8.59 9.68
CA GLY A 47 8.92 7.17 9.70
C GLY A 47 8.72 6.49 8.35
N SER A 48 9.09 5.21 8.28
CA SER A 48 8.94 4.37 7.11
C SER A 48 8.39 3.00 7.45
N VAL A 49 7.68 2.40 6.51
CA VAL A 49 7.24 1.01 6.54
C VAL A 49 7.81 0.29 5.32
N VAL A 50 8.45 -0.86 5.53
CA VAL A 50 8.88 -1.76 4.45
C VAL A 50 7.97 -2.98 4.44
N ASP A 51 7.10 -3.08 3.44
CA ASP A 51 6.27 -4.25 3.19
C ASP A 51 7.07 -5.29 2.42
N VAL A 52 7.00 -6.56 2.85
CA VAL A 52 7.62 -7.70 2.17
C VAL A 52 6.54 -8.75 1.95
N HIS A 53 5.92 -8.74 0.77
CA HIS A 53 4.71 -9.52 0.50
C HIS A 53 4.93 -10.62 -0.53
N LEU A 54 4.17 -11.70 -0.33
CA LEU A 54 3.80 -12.62 -1.41
C LEU A 54 2.38 -12.27 -1.85
N GLY A 55 2.15 -12.33 -3.15
CA GLY A 55 0.86 -11.99 -3.73
C GLY A 55 0.48 -12.86 -4.90
N VAL A 56 -0.77 -12.72 -5.31
CA VAL A 56 -1.33 -13.27 -6.53
C VAL A 56 -2.12 -12.18 -7.24
N GLU A 57 -1.98 -12.11 -8.55
CA GLU A 57 -2.68 -11.15 -9.39
C GLU A 57 -3.32 -11.80 -10.61
N GLY A 58 -4.30 -11.12 -11.19
CA GLY A 58 -5.01 -11.61 -12.36
C GLY A 58 -5.65 -10.50 -13.17
N VAL A 59 -5.96 -10.85 -14.42
CA VAL A 59 -6.66 -9.99 -15.38
C VAL A 59 -7.85 -10.75 -15.93
N ASN A 60 -9.00 -10.08 -16.05
CA ASN A 60 -10.22 -10.61 -16.67
C ASN A 60 -10.88 -9.52 -17.51
N GLY A 61 -10.67 -9.60 -18.83
CA GLY A 61 -11.09 -8.55 -19.76
C GLY A 61 -10.44 -7.21 -19.41
N ASP A 62 -11.27 -6.19 -19.19
CA ASP A 62 -10.83 -4.82 -18.85
C ASP A 62 -10.53 -4.63 -17.36
N ALA A 63 -10.70 -5.66 -16.54
CA ALA A 63 -10.48 -5.62 -15.10
C ALA A 63 -9.19 -6.35 -14.69
N SER A 64 -8.50 -5.80 -13.71
CA SER A 64 -7.32 -6.37 -13.04
C SER A 64 -7.51 -6.36 -11.53
N TRP A 65 -6.90 -7.32 -10.84
CA TRP A 65 -6.95 -7.43 -9.39
C TRP A 65 -5.66 -8.02 -8.86
N TYR A 66 -5.37 -7.76 -7.59
CA TYR A 66 -4.29 -8.37 -6.86
C TYR A 66 -4.66 -8.54 -5.37
N LEU A 67 -4.07 -9.56 -4.75
CA LEU A 67 -4.10 -9.80 -3.31
C LEU A 67 -2.69 -10.10 -2.84
N GLN A 68 -2.23 -9.42 -1.79
CA GLN A 68 -0.90 -9.62 -1.24
C GLN A 68 -0.90 -9.49 0.29
N ALA A 69 -0.02 -10.23 0.94
CA ALA A 69 0.19 -10.15 2.39
C ALA A 69 1.60 -10.60 2.78
N GLY A 70 2.05 -10.16 3.94
CA GLY A 70 3.34 -10.55 4.50
C GLY A 70 3.73 -9.70 5.71
N PRO A 71 4.97 -9.82 6.18
CA PRO A 71 5.49 -8.94 7.21
C PRO A 71 5.70 -7.51 6.70
N ALA A 72 5.50 -6.55 7.59
CA ALA A 72 5.84 -5.15 7.46
C ALA A 72 6.86 -4.77 8.54
N ILE A 73 7.98 -4.18 8.14
CA ILE A 73 8.97 -3.61 9.07
C ILE A 73 8.60 -2.14 9.26
N VAL A 74 8.15 -1.79 10.47
CA VAL A 74 7.69 -0.46 10.82
C VAL A 74 8.81 0.25 11.58
N ALA A 75 9.33 1.34 11.02
CA ALA A 75 10.42 2.13 11.58
C ALA A 75 9.97 3.60 11.76
N PRO A 76 9.39 3.96 12.92
CA PRO A 76 8.99 5.34 13.25
C PRO A 76 10.20 6.26 13.41
N ASP A 77 10.02 7.56 13.14
CA ASP A 77 11.08 8.54 13.41
C ASP A 77 11.32 8.70 14.93
N GLY A 78 12.53 8.34 15.37
CA GLY A 78 12.93 8.38 16.79
C GLY A 78 12.26 7.33 17.69
N GLY A 79 11.67 6.27 17.11
CA GLY A 79 11.04 5.16 17.83
C GLY A 79 11.72 3.82 17.60
N ASP A 80 11.24 2.79 18.30
CA ASP A 80 11.68 1.40 18.10
C ASP A 80 11.11 0.84 16.79
N THR A 81 11.87 -0.08 16.17
CA THR A 81 11.42 -0.79 14.98
C THR A 81 10.64 -2.03 15.37
N ASP A 82 9.46 -2.19 14.78
CA ASP A 82 8.58 -3.34 14.98
C ASP A 82 8.38 -4.13 13.68
N VAL A 83 7.98 -5.40 13.84
CA VAL A 83 7.52 -6.24 12.73
C VAL A 83 6.05 -6.55 12.94
N GLU A 84 5.24 -6.13 11.98
CA GLU A 84 3.79 -6.31 11.96
C GLU A 84 3.38 -7.18 10.76
N LEU A 85 2.13 -7.63 10.72
CA LEU A 85 1.54 -8.30 9.56
C LEU A 85 0.72 -7.29 8.76
N SER A 86 0.96 -7.21 7.46
CA SER A 86 0.18 -6.36 6.56
C SER A 86 -0.37 -7.12 5.35
N GLY A 87 -1.41 -6.55 4.74
CA GLY A 87 -2.06 -7.10 3.58
C GLY A 87 -2.76 -6.02 2.76
N LYS A 88 -2.87 -6.24 1.45
CA LYS A 88 -3.49 -5.33 0.49
C LYS A 88 -4.31 -6.12 -0.52
N PHE A 89 -5.49 -5.62 -0.83
CA PHE A 89 -6.32 -6.10 -1.93
C PHE A 89 -6.72 -4.92 -2.78
N GLY A 90 -6.46 -5.00 -4.07
CA GLY A 90 -6.76 -3.90 -4.98
C GLY A 90 -6.99 -4.36 -6.40
N GLY A 91 -7.30 -3.39 -7.26
CA GLY A 91 -7.58 -3.65 -8.65
C GLY A 91 -7.89 -2.39 -9.43
N ALA A 92 -8.02 -2.56 -10.75
CA ALA A 92 -8.38 -1.50 -11.66
C ALA A 92 -9.30 -2.00 -12.77
N VAL A 93 -10.16 -1.13 -13.29
CA VAL A 93 -11.02 -1.37 -14.44
C VAL A 93 -10.80 -0.30 -15.50
N ALA A 94 -10.53 -0.69 -16.74
CA ALA A 94 -10.53 0.22 -17.87
C ALA A 94 -11.98 0.60 -18.20
N VAL A 95 -12.26 1.90 -18.18
CA VAL A 95 -13.58 2.47 -18.53
C VAL A 95 -13.60 2.85 -20.00
N THR A 96 -12.47 3.31 -20.51
CA THR A 96 -12.22 3.57 -21.93
C THR A 96 -10.76 3.25 -22.27
N ASP A 97 -10.39 3.32 -23.54
CA ASP A 97 -9.00 3.18 -24.00
C ASP A 97 -8.01 4.15 -23.31
N ARG A 98 -8.52 5.23 -22.70
CA ARG A 98 -7.70 6.27 -22.06
C ARG A 98 -7.97 6.43 -20.56
N PHE A 99 -9.04 5.88 -20.03
CA PHE A 99 -9.43 6.07 -18.63
C PHE A 99 -9.55 4.74 -17.90
N SER A 100 -8.99 4.68 -16.69
CA SER A 100 -9.16 3.55 -15.78
C SER A 100 -9.50 4.03 -14.38
N LEU A 101 -10.40 3.33 -13.70
CA LEU A 101 -10.65 3.50 -12.26
C LEU A 101 -9.82 2.46 -11.51
N TYR A 102 -9.27 2.82 -10.36
CA TYR A 102 -8.57 1.88 -9.50
C TYR A 102 -8.94 2.08 -8.03
N GLY A 103 -8.81 1.02 -7.26
CA GLY A 103 -9.05 1.02 -5.83
C GLY A 103 -8.23 -0.05 -5.11
N GLU A 104 -7.98 0.19 -3.83
CA GLU A 104 -7.22 -0.68 -2.95
C GLU A 104 -7.70 -0.50 -1.51
N VAL A 105 -7.84 -1.61 -0.80
CA VAL A 105 -7.97 -1.66 0.65
C VAL A 105 -6.71 -2.29 1.23
N SER A 106 -6.24 -1.75 2.34
CA SER A 106 -5.07 -2.26 3.04
C SER A 106 -5.34 -2.41 4.53
N GLY A 107 -4.65 -3.36 5.14
CA GLY A 107 -4.69 -3.63 6.57
C GLY A 107 -3.29 -3.90 7.10
N MET A 108 -3.00 -3.45 8.32
CA MET A 108 -1.77 -3.77 9.03
C MET A 108 -2.08 -3.96 10.51
N SER A 109 -1.57 -5.03 11.11
CA SER A 109 -1.62 -5.19 12.56
C SER A 109 -0.83 -4.08 13.24
N ALA A 110 -1.19 -3.81 14.48
CA ALA A 110 -0.43 -2.93 15.34
C ALA A 110 -0.42 -3.49 16.76
N GLU A 111 0.61 -3.10 17.50
CA GLU A 111 0.73 -3.39 18.93
C GLU A 111 0.60 -4.90 19.19
N LYS A 112 1.33 -5.72 18.42
CA LYS A 112 1.34 -7.19 18.56
C LYS A 112 -0.04 -7.83 18.32
N LEU A 113 -0.73 -7.41 17.26
CA LEU A 113 -2.04 -7.93 16.82
C LEU A 113 -3.24 -7.46 17.67
N GLU A 114 -3.07 -6.48 18.56
CA GLU A 114 -4.17 -5.95 19.37
C GLU A 114 -5.14 -5.09 18.55
N TYR A 115 -4.65 -4.41 17.52
CA TYR A 115 -5.44 -3.55 16.65
C TYR A 115 -5.09 -3.73 15.16
N VAL A 116 -5.98 -3.27 14.29
CA VAL A 116 -5.78 -3.25 12.83
C VAL A 116 -5.90 -1.81 12.34
N ASN A 117 -4.83 -1.31 11.73
CA ASN A 117 -4.85 -0.10 10.92
C ASN A 117 -5.41 -0.44 9.54
N ALA A 118 -6.36 0.34 9.04
CA ALA A 118 -6.97 0.14 7.74
C ALA A 118 -6.73 1.35 6.83
N GLY A 119 -6.46 1.09 5.55
CA GLY A 119 -6.30 2.08 4.50
C GLY A 119 -7.28 1.84 3.36
N LEU A 120 -7.71 2.94 2.72
CA LEU A 120 -8.47 2.93 1.48
C LEU A 120 -7.82 3.89 0.50
N LYS A 121 -7.60 3.41 -0.72
CA LYS A 121 -7.13 4.22 -1.85
C LYS A 121 -8.09 4.01 -3.01
N ALA A 122 -8.42 5.09 -3.70
CA ALA A 122 -9.20 5.05 -4.92
C ALA A 122 -8.76 6.20 -5.83
N GLY A 123 -8.84 6.00 -7.14
CA GLY A 123 -8.46 7.03 -8.08
C GLY A 123 -8.80 6.70 -9.53
N ILE A 124 -8.39 7.62 -10.39
CA ILE A 124 -8.55 7.55 -11.83
C ILE A 124 -7.18 7.70 -12.48
N LYS A 125 -6.91 6.91 -13.52
CA LYS A 125 -5.74 7.04 -14.37
C LYS A 125 -6.17 7.47 -15.77
N TYR A 126 -5.47 8.46 -16.32
CA TYR A 126 -5.59 8.88 -17.72
C TYR A 126 -4.31 8.54 -18.48
N ALA A 127 -4.43 7.88 -19.63
CA ALA A 127 -3.33 7.58 -20.55
C ALA A 127 -3.38 8.51 -21.77
N LEU A 128 -2.23 9.11 -22.12
CA LEU A 128 -2.06 9.98 -23.29
C LEU A 128 -1.88 9.18 -24.58
#